data_AF-A0A2E8ESF6-F1
#
_entry.id   AF-A0A2E8ESF6-F1
#
_cell.length_a   1.000
_cell.length_b   1.000
_cell.length_c   1.000
_cell.angle_alpha   90.00
_cell.angle_beta   90.00
_cell.angle_gamma   90.00
#
_symmetry.space_group_name_H-M   'P 1'
#
loop_
_entity.id
_entity.type
_entity.pdbx_description
1 polymer ?
#
loop_
_entity_poly.entity_id
_entity_poly.type
_entity_poly.pdbx_seq_one_letter_code
_entity_poly.pdbx_strand_id
1 'polypeptide(L)'
;VNGFLRGEWNEVGEYLQVRQSHAHSWVEALLDKKGWVVFDPTPAAAIPTFSNTIFFRMDSYMDALKLKWYRYIINYTWQDQRAIAINVRHQTVKIRDKFNNNFSKMLEFFKTKIKNSRPDKMAIYIISLVLILIIGKKIFSLPALRWKKSSSYKKNVSEVYLKMLTLLRKKGFEKKETVTAKEFACQIKNDIGPAWEKIKIITDSYYEIRFGNREPIKGKNELEQSLKALSHQLSN
;
A
#
# COMPACT_ATOMS: atom_id res chain seq x y z
N VAL A 1 0.62 43.26 13.06
CA VAL A 1 1.00 42.00 12.38
C VAL A 1 0.01 40.91 12.78
N ASN A 2 -0.44 40.09 11.84
CA ASN A 2 -1.43 39.04 12.08
C ASN A 2 -0.78 37.67 11.87
N GLY A 3 -1.08 36.72 12.75
CA GLY A 3 -0.54 35.37 12.69
C GLY A 3 -1.25 34.44 13.65
N PHE A 4 -0.53 33.45 14.16
CA PHE A 4 -1.03 32.52 15.16
C PHE A 4 -0.12 32.56 16.39
N LEU A 5 -0.70 32.83 17.55
CA LEU A 5 0.04 32.83 18.81
C LEU A 5 -0.17 31.49 19.52
N ARG A 6 0.93 30.74 19.65
CA ARG A 6 1.03 29.39 20.24
C ARG A 6 0.41 28.27 19.39
N GLY A 7 1.09 27.13 19.41
CA GLY A 7 0.56 25.85 18.97
C GLY A 7 0.38 24.94 20.18
N GLU A 8 -0.59 24.03 20.10
CA GLU A 8 -0.81 23.01 21.11
C GLU A 8 -0.04 21.75 20.72
N TRP A 9 0.69 21.15 21.66
CA TRP A 9 1.36 19.89 21.39
C TRP A 9 0.35 18.74 21.47
N ASN A 10 0.18 17.99 20.38
CA ASN A 10 -0.63 16.78 20.39
C ASN A 10 0.26 15.58 20.75
N GLU A 11 0.16 15.09 21.98
CA GLU A 11 0.94 13.94 22.48
C GLU A 11 0.65 12.63 21.72
N VAL A 12 -0.56 12.48 21.19
CA VAL A 12 -0.97 11.24 20.48
C VAL A 12 -0.43 11.21 19.05
N GLY A 13 -0.35 12.38 18.42
CA GLY A 13 0.13 12.55 17.05
C GLY A 13 1.60 12.95 16.93
N GLU A 14 2.23 13.36 18.03
CA GLU A 14 3.59 13.92 18.11
C GLU A 14 3.80 15.11 17.15
N TYR A 15 2.85 16.04 17.10
CA TYR A 15 2.95 17.24 16.26
C TYR A 15 2.43 18.50 16.97
N LEU A 16 2.94 19.65 16.55
CA LEU A 16 2.44 20.96 16.98
C LEU A 16 1.20 21.32 16.16
N GLN A 17 0.07 21.47 16.83
CA GLN A 17 -1.22 21.80 16.26
C GLN A 17 -1.49 23.31 16.35
N VAL A 18 -1.71 23.95 15.20
CA VAL A 18 -2.11 25.36 15.12
C VAL A 18 -3.55 25.41 14.60
N ARG A 19 -4.46 25.99 15.39
CA ARG A 19 -5.89 26.08 15.08
C ARG A 19 -6.27 27.52 14.72
N GLN A 20 -7.42 27.69 14.06
CA GLN A 20 -8.01 29.02 13.79
C GLN A 20 -8.28 29.79 15.09
N SER A 21 -8.58 29.10 16.19
CA SER A 21 -8.72 29.70 17.52
C SER A 21 -7.41 30.30 18.08
N HIS A 22 -6.25 29.97 17.52
CA HIS A 22 -4.96 30.57 17.88
C HIS A 22 -4.64 31.82 17.05
N ALA A 23 -5.55 32.24 16.15
CA ALA A 23 -5.37 33.45 15.37
C ALA A 23 -5.18 34.64 16.32
N HIS A 24 -4.08 35.36 16.14
CA HIS A 24 -3.66 36.41 17.04
C HIS A 24 -3.05 37.58 16.28
N SER A 25 -3.15 38.76 16.87
CA SER A 25 -2.59 39.98 16.31
C SER A 25 -1.73 40.67 17.34
N TRP A 26 -0.50 41.03 16.97
CA TRP A 26 0.41 41.81 17.79
C TRP A 26 0.83 43.08 17.05
N VAL A 27 1.41 44.03 17.78
CA VAL A 27 1.92 45.28 17.23
C VAL A 27 3.44 45.30 17.30
N GLU A 28 4.06 46.03 16.37
CA GLU A 28 5.51 46.24 16.35
C GLU A 28 5.75 47.74 16.36
N ALA A 29 6.61 48.20 17.26
CA ALA A 29 6.94 49.61 17.41
C ALA A 29 8.41 49.84 17.05
N LEU A 30 8.67 50.85 16.21
CA LEU A 30 10.02 51.26 15.85
C LEU A 30 10.58 52.18 16.94
N LEU A 31 11.68 51.77 17.57
CA LEU A 31 12.36 52.52 18.62
C LEU A 31 13.74 52.96 18.11
N ASP A 32 14.05 54.26 18.23
CA ASP A 32 15.22 54.92 17.62
C ASP A 32 16.56 54.19 17.84
N LYS A 33 16.76 53.56 19.00
CA LYS A 33 18.01 52.84 19.34
C LYS A 33 17.91 51.31 19.30
N LYS A 34 16.73 50.75 19.05
CA LYS A 34 16.46 49.30 19.17
C LYS A 34 15.82 48.68 17.91
N GLY A 35 15.44 49.50 16.93
CA GLY A 35 14.75 49.01 15.74
C GLY A 35 13.32 48.55 16.04
N TRP A 36 12.79 47.64 15.23
CA TRP A 36 11.45 47.09 15.39
C TRP A 36 11.38 46.17 16.62
N VAL A 37 10.52 46.52 17.57
CA VAL A 37 10.29 45.74 18.79
C VAL A 37 8.85 45.26 18.83
N VAL A 38 8.67 43.97 19.10
CA VAL A 38 7.36 43.32 19.22
C VAL A 38 6.71 43.66 20.56
N PHE A 39 5.47 44.13 20.53
CA PHE A 39 4.63 44.39 21.68
C PHE A 39 3.28 43.67 21.53
N ASP A 40 2.87 42.93 22.57
CA ASP A 40 1.55 42.29 22.64
C ASP A 40 0.75 42.91 23.80
N PRO A 41 -0.27 43.74 23.51
CA PRO A 41 -1.11 44.37 24.53
C PRO A 41 -2.19 43.43 25.11
N THR A 42 -2.22 42.16 24.70
CA THR A 42 -3.25 41.20 25.13
C THR A 42 -2.99 40.73 26.58
N PRO A 43 -3.92 40.96 27.53
CA PRO A 43 -3.76 40.47 28.90
C PRO A 43 -3.68 38.95 28.94
N ALA A 44 -2.81 38.38 29.79
CA ALA A 44 -2.65 36.93 29.92
C ALA A 44 -3.96 36.18 30.29
N ALA A 45 -4.91 36.88 30.92
CA ALA A 45 -6.24 36.35 31.28
C ALA A 45 -7.22 36.23 30.10
N ALA A 46 -6.96 36.92 28.97
CA ALA A 46 -7.77 36.80 27.76
C ALA A 46 -7.39 35.58 26.91
N ILE A 47 -6.31 34.88 27.27
CA ILE A 47 -5.86 33.66 26.60
C ILE A 47 -6.72 32.51 27.14
N PRO A 48 -7.60 31.90 26.32
CA PRO A 48 -8.40 30.78 26.79
C PRO A 48 -7.49 29.63 27.21
N THR A 49 -7.39 29.40 28.52
CA THR A 49 -6.77 28.19 29.06
C THR A 49 -7.71 27.03 28.78
N PHE A 50 -7.42 26.25 27.75
CA PHE A 50 -8.18 25.05 27.43
C PHE A 50 -8.04 24.05 28.59
N SER A 51 -9.10 23.91 29.36
CA SER A 51 -9.14 23.08 30.56
C SER A 51 -9.01 21.60 30.22
N ASN A 52 -8.47 20.84 31.18
CA ASN A 52 -8.12 19.41 31.14
C ASN A 52 -9.34 18.46 31.06
N THR A 53 -10.34 18.80 30.24
CA THR A 53 -11.63 18.12 30.14
C THR A 53 -11.53 16.94 29.16
N ILE A 54 -12.18 15.82 29.49
CA ILE A 54 -12.24 14.59 28.67
C ILE A 54 -12.57 14.85 27.18
N PHE A 55 -13.38 15.88 26.90
CA PHE A 55 -13.70 16.30 25.54
C PHE A 55 -12.47 16.77 24.73
N PHE A 56 -11.49 17.45 25.33
CA PHE A 56 -10.25 17.87 24.65
C PHE A 56 -9.35 16.69 24.28
N ARG A 57 -9.30 15.66 25.14
CA ARG A 57 -8.57 14.43 24.83
C ARG A 57 -9.21 13.72 23.65
N MET A 58 -10.54 13.60 23.62
CA MET A 58 -11.26 13.01 22.49
C MET A 58 -11.05 13.78 21.18
N ASP A 59 -11.04 15.12 21.22
CA ASP A 59 -10.79 15.93 20.02
C ASP A 59 -9.36 15.72 19.50
N SER A 60 -8.36 15.62 20.39
CA SER A 60 -6.97 15.32 20.02
C SER A 60 -6.81 13.95 19.36
N TYR A 61 -7.54 12.92 19.83
CA TYR A 61 -7.59 11.61 19.20
C TYR A 61 -8.29 11.66 17.83
N MET A 62 -9.40 12.40 17.72
CA MET A 62 -10.12 12.55 16.46
C MET A 62 -9.29 13.29 15.41
N ASP A 63 -8.53 14.30 15.80
CA ASP A 63 -7.64 15.02 14.90
C ASP A 63 -6.46 14.16 14.45
N ALA A 64 -5.88 13.35 15.36
CA ALA A 64 -4.87 12.37 14.98
C ALA A 64 -5.44 11.32 13.99
N LEU A 65 -6.70 10.90 14.17
CA LEU A 65 -7.40 10.00 13.26
C LEU A 65 -7.69 10.65 11.90
N LYS A 66 -8.13 11.92 11.88
CA LYS A 66 -8.33 12.69 10.64
C LYS A 66 -7.01 12.85 9.89
N LEU A 67 -5.91 13.14 10.58
CA LEU A 67 -4.59 13.28 9.97
C LEU A 67 -4.09 11.96 9.39
N LYS A 68 -4.26 10.85 10.12
CA LYS A 68 -3.99 9.50 9.61
C LYS A 68 -4.89 9.16 8.41
N TRP A 69 -6.18 9.48 8.46
CA TRP A 69 -7.10 9.28 7.33
C TRP A 69 -6.69 10.11 6.11
N TYR A 70 -6.36 11.38 6.29
CA TYR A 70 -5.93 12.25 5.21
C TYR A 70 -4.64 11.73 4.57
N ARG A 71 -3.65 11.31 5.38
CA ARG A 71 -2.38 10.74 4.91
C ARG A 71 -2.57 9.40 4.20
N TYR A 72 -3.28 8.46 4.82
CA TYR A 72 -3.32 7.06 4.37
C TYR A 72 -4.51 6.71 3.47
N ILE A 73 -5.53 7.56 3.36
CA ILE A 73 -6.76 7.21 2.61
C ILE A 73 -7.04 8.24 1.52
N ILE A 74 -6.87 9.54 1.81
CA ILE A 74 -7.07 10.60 0.81
C ILE A 74 -5.81 10.79 -0.04
N ASN A 75 -4.63 10.89 0.59
CA ASN A 75 -3.34 11.02 -0.10
C ASN A 75 -2.67 9.67 -0.40
N TYR A 76 -3.44 8.58 -0.45
CA TYR A 76 -2.95 7.23 -0.69
C TYR A 76 -2.34 7.13 -2.10
N THR A 77 -1.03 7.35 -2.18
CA THR A 77 -0.28 7.33 -3.43
C THR A 77 0.10 5.89 -3.78
N TRP A 78 0.12 5.58 -5.07
CA TRP A 78 0.48 4.26 -5.63
C TRP A 78 1.86 3.73 -5.21
N GLN A 79 2.70 4.55 -4.57
CA GLN A 79 4.03 4.21 -4.09
C GLN A 79 4.00 3.45 -2.75
N ASP A 80 3.05 3.76 -1.84
CA ASP A 80 2.87 3.04 -0.57
C ASP A 80 2.44 1.59 -0.75
N GLN A 81 1.76 1.29 -1.87
CA GLN A 81 1.40 -0.06 -2.27
C GLN A 81 2.62 -0.96 -2.47
N ARG A 82 3.80 -0.42 -2.83
CA ARG A 82 5.02 -1.22 -3.07
C ARG A 82 5.73 -1.60 -1.77
N ALA A 83 5.73 -0.75 -0.76
CA ALA A 83 6.36 -1.03 0.54
C ALA A 83 5.59 -2.11 1.31
N ILE A 84 4.25 -2.07 1.25
CA ILE A 84 3.40 -3.13 1.81
C ILE A 84 3.53 -4.43 1.01
N ALA A 85 3.70 -4.36 -0.32
CA ALA A 85 3.85 -5.54 -1.17
C ALA A 85 5.12 -6.38 -0.89
N ILE A 86 6.20 -5.78 -0.39
CA ILE A 86 7.45 -6.51 -0.12
C ILE A 86 7.39 -7.22 1.24
N ASN A 87 6.78 -6.62 2.26
CA ASN A 87 6.71 -7.21 3.61
C ASN A 87 5.59 -8.24 3.80
N VAL A 88 4.59 -8.30 2.93
CA VAL A 88 3.49 -9.26 3.02
C VAL A 88 3.82 -10.63 2.37
N ARG A 89 5.01 -10.76 1.78
CA ARG A 89 5.45 -11.95 1.02
C ARG A 89 5.62 -13.24 1.85
N HIS A 90 5.73 -13.17 3.19
CA HIS A 90 5.95 -14.36 4.03
C HIS A 90 5.09 -14.48 5.29
N GLN A 91 4.11 -13.60 5.53
CA GLN A 91 3.33 -13.59 6.78
C GLN A 91 1.81 -13.81 6.65
N THR A 92 1.28 -14.03 5.44
CA THR A 92 -0.18 -14.09 5.22
C THR A 92 -0.86 -15.36 5.71
N VAL A 93 -0.17 -16.50 5.80
CA VAL A 93 -0.76 -17.73 6.34
C VAL A 93 -0.92 -17.66 7.86
N LYS A 94 0.03 -17.01 8.57
CA LYS A 94 -0.01 -16.90 10.03
C LYS A 94 -1.05 -15.89 10.54
N ILE A 95 -1.37 -14.85 9.77
CA ILE A 95 -2.37 -13.84 10.14
C ILE A 95 -3.78 -14.43 10.12
N ARG A 96 -4.09 -15.30 9.14
CA ARG A 96 -5.41 -15.94 9.03
C ARG A 96 -5.70 -16.88 10.19
N ASP A 97 -4.74 -17.71 10.56
CA ASP A 97 -4.91 -18.70 11.63
C ASP A 97 -4.89 -18.03 13.02
N LYS A 98 -4.10 -16.97 13.20
CA LYS A 98 -4.09 -16.16 14.42
C LYS A 98 -5.37 -15.32 14.57
N PHE A 99 -5.95 -14.84 13.47
CA PHE A 99 -7.22 -14.10 13.47
C PHE A 99 -8.40 -15.01 13.81
N ASN A 100 -8.48 -16.21 13.23
CA ASN A 100 -9.58 -17.15 13.51
C ASN A 100 -9.60 -17.59 14.98
N ASN A 101 -8.42 -17.85 15.56
CA ASN A 101 -8.28 -18.25 16.95
C ASN A 101 -8.48 -17.09 17.96
N ASN A 102 -8.19 -15.85 17.57
CA ASN A 102 -8.44 -14.68 18.43
C ASN A 102 -9.89 -14.18 18.32
N PHE A 103 -10.52 -14.32 17.15
CA PHE A 103 -11.91 -13.91 16.92
C PHE A 103 -12.90 -14.80 17.69
N SER A 104 -12.65 -16.11 17.77
CA SER A 104 -13.46 -17.01 18.60
C SER A 104 -13.36 -16.68 20.09
N LYS A 105 -12.15 -16.37 20.60
CA LYS A 105 -11.94 -15.91 21.98
C LYS A 105 -12.64 -14.58 22.27
N MET A 106 -12.62 -13.65 21.32
CA MET A 106 -13.35 -12.39 21.44
C MET A 106 -14.86 -12.61 21.48
N LEU A 107 -15.40 -13.48 20.63
CA LEU A 107 -16.83 -13.83 20.64
C LEU A 107 -17.23 -14.49 21.96
N GLU A 108 -16.42 -15.40 22.50
CA GLU A 108 -16.67 -16.01 23.81
C GLU A 108 -16.60 -15.00 24.97
N PHE A 109 -15.67 -14.04 24.92
CA PHE A 109 -15.62 -12.92 25.87
C PHE A 109 -16.90 -12.07 25.82
N PHE A 110 -17.40 -11.73 24.63
CA PHE A 110 -18.64 -10.97 24.50
C PHE A 110 -19.86 -11.80 24.94
N LYS A 111 -19.94 -13.09 24.58
CA LYS A 111 -21.04 -13.97 25.01
C LYS A 111 -21.11 -14.12 26.53
N THR A 112 -19.97 -14.37 27.18
CA THR A 112 -19.90 -14.52 28.65
C THR A 112 -20.24 -13.21 29.36
N LYS A 113 -19.76 -12.08 28.85
CA LYS A 113 -20.04 -10.76 29.41
C LYS A 113 -21.48 -10.32 29.18
N ILE A 114 -22.09 -10.67 28.04
CA ILE A 114 -23.52 -10.52 27.77
C ILE A 114 -24.30 -11.37 28.80
N LYS A 115 -24.06 -12.69 28.88
CA LYS A 115 -24.80 -13.59 29.78
C LYS A 115 -24.76 -13.18 31.27
N ASN A 116 -23.65 -12.62 31.75
CA ASN A 116 -23.48 -12.20 33.14
C ASN A 116 -23.81 -10.71 33.41
N SER A 117 -24.24 -9.95 32.40
CA SER A 117 -24.56 -8.52 32.57
C SER A 117 -26.01 -8.27 32.93
N ARG A 118 -26.24 -7.21 33.72
CA ARG A 118 -27.57 -6.63 33.95
C ARG A 118 -28.19 -6.15 32.61
N PRO A 119 -29.52 -6.19 32.45
CA PRO A 119 -30.20 -5.92 31.17
C PRO A 119 -29.92 -4.52 30.60
N ASP A 120 -29.62 -3.53 31.44
CA ASP A 120 -29.23 -2.16 31.06
C ASP A 120 -27.88 -2.10 30.33
N LYS A 121 -26.94 -2.99 30.65
CA LYS A 121 -25.60 -3.01 30.03
C LYS A 121 -25.48 -3.93 28.82
N MET A 122 -26.47 -4.79 28.59
CA MET A 122 -26.52 -5.72 27.45
C MET A 122 -26.49 -5.00 26.10
N ALA A 123 -27.26 -3.93 25.98
CA ALA A 123 -27.36 -3.15 24.75
C ALA A 123 -25.99 -2.58 24.32
N ILE A 124 -25.19 -2.11 25.27
CA ILE A 124 -23.86 -1.54 25.01
C ILE A 124 -22.91 -2.60 24.44
N TYR A 125 -22.90 -3.81 25.01
CA TYR A 125 -22.06 -4.90 24.52
C TYR A 125 -22.49 -5.39 23.13
N ILE A 126 -23.80 -5.48 22.86
CA ILE A 126 -24.33 -5.87 21.55
C ILE A 126 -23.97 -4.82 20.49
N ILE A 127 -24.16 -3.53 20.80
CA ILE A 127 -23.81 -2.42 19.88
C ILE A 127 -22.31 -2.43 19.58
N SER A 128 -21.45 -2.62 20.59
CA SER A 128 -20.00 -2.70 20.40
C SER A 128 -19.58 -3.90 19.55
N LEU A 129 -20.22 -5.06 19.71
CA LEU A 129 -19.98 -6.25 18.90
C LEU A 129 -20.36 -6.00 17.43
N VAL A 130 -21.53 -5.41 17.18
CA VAL A 130 -22.01 -5.08 15.83
C VAL A 130 -21.08 -4.08 15.14
N LEU A 131 -20.62 -3.05 15.86
CA LEU A 131 -19.62 -2.09 15.35
C LEU A 131 -18.32 -2.78 14.96
N ILE A 132 -17.78 -3.65 15.82
CA ILE A 132 -16.56 -4.43 15.54
C ILE A 132 -16.74 -5.32 14.31
N LEU A 133 -17.91 -5.95 14.15
CA LEU A 133 -18.21 -6.79 12.98
C LEU A 133 -18.34 -5.98 11.69
N ILE A 134 -18.95 -4.80 11.72
CA ILE A 134 -19.09 -3.90 10.57
C ILE A 134 -17.71 -3.37 10.15
N ILE A 135 -16.90 -2.93 11.10
CA ILE A 135 -15.53 -2.45 10.87
C ILE A 135 -14.66 -3.59 10.33
N GLY A 136 -14.74 -4.77 10.94
CA GLY A 136 -14.03 -5.97 10.50
C GLY A 136 -14.41 -6.39 9.08
N LYS A 137 -15.72 -6.39 8.75
CA LYS A 137 -16.21 -6.65 7.39
C LYS A 137 -15.68 -5.63 6.40
N LYS A 138 -15.70 -4.34 6.72
CA LYS A 138 -15.26 -3.26 5.82
C LYS A 138 -13.75 -3.29 5.57
N ILE A 139 -12.95 -3.58 6.59
CA ILE A 139 -11.50 -3.78 6.48
C ILE A 139 -11.17 -5.03 5.65
N PHE A 140 -11.92 -6.12 5.83
CA PHE A 140 -11.69 -7.38 5.12
C PHE A 140 -12.30 -7.39 3.70
N SER A 141 -13.33 -6.57 3.43
CA SER A 141 -13.96 -6.40 2.11
C SER A 141 -13.23 -5.39 1.23
N LEU A 142 -12.19 -4.71 1.74
CA LEU A 142 -11.31 -3.91 0.88
C LEU A 142 -10.68 -4.86 -0.14
N PRO A 143 -10.80 -4.59 -1.45
CA PRO A 143 -10.29 -5.45 -2.52
C PRO A 143 -8.75 -5.59 -2.51
N ALA A 144 -8.06 -4.91 -1.59
CA ALA A 144 -6.66 -5.16 -1.25
C ALA A 144 -6.38 -6.63 -0.83
N LEU A 145 -7.39 -7.36 -0.34
CA LEU A 145 -7.30 -8.79 -0.04
C LEU A 145 -7.93 -9.70 -1.12
N ARG A 146 -8.27 -9.16 -2.29
CA ARG A 146 -8.46 -9.94 -3.51
C ARG A 146 -7.21 -9.79 -4.38
N TRP A 147 -6.06 -10.19 -3.82
CA TRP A 147 -4.89 -10.39 -4.67
C TRP A 147 -5.16 -11.58 -5.59
N LYS A 148 -5.50 -11.25 -6.85
CA LYS A 148 -5.40 -12.18 -7.98
C LYS A 148 -4.07 -12.92 -7.83
N LYS A 149 -4.09 -14.25 -7.94
CA LYS A 149 -2.94 -15.17 -7.98
C LYS A 149 -1.98 -14.87 -9.15
N SER A 150 -1.47 -13.65 -9.26
CA SER A 150 -0.66 -13.21 -10.41
C SER A 150 0.79 -13.71 -10.33
N SER A 151 1.23 -14.29 -9.20
CA SER A 151 2.66 -14.46 -8.93
C SER A 151 3.29 -15.78 -9.39
N SER A 152 2.56 -16.88 -9.54
CA SER A 152 3.19 -18.13 -10.03
C SER A 152 3.36 -18.08 -11.54
N TYR A 153 2.32 -17.60 -12.23
CA TYR A 153 2.26 -17.61 -13.68
C TYR A 153 3.25 -16.60 -14.32
N LYS A 154 3.36 -15.37 -13.78
CA LYS A 154 4.36 -14.36 -14.22
C LYS A 154 5.80 -14.89 -14.13
N LYS A 155 6.11 -15.63 -13.06
CA LYS A 155 7.42 -16.25 -12.85
C LYS A 155 7.69 -17.35 -13.87
N ASN A 156 6.70 -18.20 -14.14
CA ASN A 156 6.82 -19.31 -15.08
C ASN A 156 7.16 -18.87 -16.51
N VAL A 157 6.48 -17.85 -17.06
CA VAL A 157 6.74 -17.43 -18.45
C VAL A 157 8.08 -16.69 -18.59
N SER A 158 8.48 -15.92 -17.57
CA SER A 158 9.81 -15.31 -17.53
C SER A 158 10.92 -16.36 -17.52
N GLU A 159 10.70 -17.49 -16.83
CA GLU A 159 11.65 -18.61 -16.80
C GLU A 159 11.79 -19.28 -18.18
N VAL A 160 10.69 -19.50 -18.90
CA VAL A 160 10.72 -20.06 -20.27
C VAL A 160 11.49 -19.15 -21.22
N TYR A 161 11.27 -17.83 -21.14
CA TYR A 161 12.00 -16.85 -21.95
C TYR A 161 13.52 -16.85 -21.65
N LEU A 162 13.92 -16.93 -20.38
CA LEU A 162 15.34 -17.01 -20.02
C LEU A 162 15.99 -18.31 -20.49
N LYS A 163 15.27 -19.44 -20.44
CA LYS A 163 15.73 -20.72 -21.00
C LYS A 163 15.92 -20.61 -22.52
N MET A 164 15.01 -19.96 -23.23
CA MET A 164 15.14 -19.68 -24.66
C MET A 164 16.40 -18.86 -24.97
N LEU A 165 16.64 -17.76 -24.23
CA LEU A 165 17.87 -16.97 -24.40
C LEU A 165 19.13 -17.79 -24.14
N THR A 166 19.09 -18.68 -23.15
CA THR A 166 20.23 -19.56 -22.84
C THR A 166 20.49 -20.55 -23.99
N LEU A 167 19.45 -21.09 -24.63
CA LEU A 167 19.57 -21.96 -25.80
C LEU A 167 20.13 -21.19 -27.01
N LEU A 168 19.62 -19.99 -27.27
CA LEU A 168 20.09 -19.14 -28.35
C LEU A 168 21.55 -18.72 -28.18
N ARG A 169 21.96 -18.40 -26.95
CA ARG A 169 23.36 -18.10 -26.63
C ARG A 169 24.29 -19.29 -26.90
N LYS A 170 23.85 -20.52 -26.61
CA LYS A 170 24.62 -21.73 -26.96
C LYS A 170 24.80 -21.93 -28.46
N LYS A 171 23.94 -21.33 -29.28
CA LYS A 171 23.99 -21.37 -30.75
C LYS A 171 24.68 -20.14 -31.36
N GLY A 172 25.28 -19.27 -30.53
CA GLY A 172 26.01 -18.08 -30.99
C GLY A 172 25.17 -16.81 -31.07
N PHE A 173 23.87 -16.87 -30.76
CA PHE A 173 22.99 -15.70 -30.75
C PHE A 173 22.90 -15.09 -29.36
N GLU A 174 23.64 -14.01 -29.11
CA GLU A 174 23.62 -13.30 -27.83
C GLU A 174 22.77 -12.02 -27.89
N LYS A 175 21.86 -11.88 -26.93
CA LYS A 175 21.06 -10.67 -26.78
C LYS A 175 21.86 -9.60 -26.02
N LYS A 176 22.27 -8.53 -26.70
CA LYS A 176 22.83 -7.34 -26.05
C LYS A 176 21.83 -6.68 -25.10
N GLU A 177 22.32 -6.04 -24.04
CA GLU A 177 21.48 -5.37 -23.03
C GLU A 177 20.70 -4.19 -23.62
N THR A 178 21.29 -3.50 -24.60
CA THR A 178 20.71 -2.33 -25.29
C THR A 178 19.57 -2.68 -26.25
N VAL A 179 19.38 -3.96 -26.58
CA VAL A 179 18.39 -4.42 -27.56
C VAL A 179 17.18 -4.99 -26.85
N THR A 180 15.98 -4.57 -27.27
CA THR A 180 14.74 -5.10 -26.70
C THR A 180 14.50 -6.54 -27.12
N ALA A 181 13.67 -7.28 -26.38
CA ALA A 181 13.42 -8.68 -26.65
C ALA A 181 12.71 -8.91 -28.00
N LYS A 182 11.84 -7.99 -28.43
CA LYS A 182 11.20 -8.03 -29.76
C LYS A 182 12.18 -7.72 -30.89
N GLU A 183 13.04 -6.71 -30.71
CA GLU A 183 14.07 -6.37 -31.70
C GLU A 183 15.06 -7.52 -31.88
N PHE A 184 15.49 -8.15 -30.78
CA PHE A 184 16.36 -9.32 -30.83
C PHE A 184 15.72 -10.47 -31.61
N ALA A 185 14.44 -10.77 -31.34
CA ALA A 185 13.71 -11.76 -32.10
C ALA A 185 13.63 -11.39 -33.60
N CYS A 186 13.52 -10.12 -33.95
CA CYS A 186 13.52 -9.67 -35.35
C CYS A 186 14.90 -9.80 -36.02
N GLN A 187 15.98 -9.49 -35.30
CA GLN A 187 17.35 -9.57 -35.82
C GLN A 187 17.72 -11.00 -36.24
N ILE A 188 17.38 -11.99 -35.42
CA ILE A 188 17.71 -13.40 -35.67
C ILE A 188 16.74 -14.10 -36.64
N LYS A 189 15.78 -13.35 -37.23
CA LYS A 189 14.74 -13.91 -38.10
C LYS A 189 15.31 -14.58 -39.34
N ASN A 190 16.27 -13.94 -39.99
CA ASN A 190 16.85 -14.44 -41.23
C ASN A 190 17.79 -15.62 -40.99
N ASP A 191 18.47 -15.64 -39.83
CA ASP A 191 19.50 -16.64 -39.52
C ASP A 191 18.92 -17.96 -38.96
N ILE A 192 17.76 -17.90 -38.31
CA ILE A 192 17.13 -19.05 -37.63
C ILE A 192 16.04 -19.74 -38.49
N GLY A 193 15.55 -19.06 -39.53
CA GLY A 193 14.57 -19.61 -40.47
C GLY A 193 13.25 -20.05 -39.78
N PRO A 194 12.75 -21.28 -40.00
CA PRO A 194 11.42 -21.72 -39.54
C PRO A 194 11.27 -21.79 -38.02
N ALA A 195 12.38 -21.90 -37.28
CA ALA A 195 12.38 -21.87 -35.81
C ALA A 195 11.99 -20.48 -35.23
N TRP A 196 12.03 -19.43 -36.06
CA TRP A 196 11.68 -18.06 -35.66
C TRP A 196 10.24 -17.94 -35.14
N GLU A 197 9.29 -18.69 -35.70
CA GLU A 197 7.89 -18.63 -35.27
C GLU A 197 7.72 -19.00 -33.79
N LYS A 198 8.49 -19.97 -33.30
CA LYS A 198 8.46 -20.39 -31.88
C LYS A 198 9.07 -19.33 -30.97
N ILE A 199 10.16 -18.70 -31.41
CA ILE A 199 10.80 -17.59 -30.69
C ILE A 199 9.84 -16.41 -30.57
N LYS A 200 9.12 -16.08 -31.65
CA LYS A 200 8.12 -15.01 -31.67
C LYS A 200 7.02 -15.27 -30.64
N ILE A 201 6.45 -16.48 -30.61
CA ILE A 201 5.39 -16.86 -29.66
C ILE A 201 5.83 -16.69 -28.20
N ILE A 202 7.05 -17.15 -27.87
CA ILE A 202 7.60 -17.04 -26.50
C ILE A 202 7.86 -15.57 -26.15
N THR A 203 8.40 -14.80 -27.09
CA THR A 203 8.72 -13.38 -26.90
C THR A 203 7.45 -12.54 -26.73
N ASP A 204 6.42 -12.74 -27.56
CA ASP A 204 5.15 -12.02 -27.44
C ASP A 204 4.46 -12.35 -26.11
N SER A 205 4.46 -13.62 -25.70
CA SER A 205 3.92 -14.04 -24.40
C SER A 205 4.66 -13.39 -23.22
N TYR A 206 5.98 -13.21 -23.33
CA TYR A 206 6.77 -12.49 -22.34
C TYR A 206 6.39 -11.00 -22.26
N TYR A 207 6.18 -10.34 -23.40
CA TYR A 207 5.76 -8.92 -23.44
C TYR A 207 4.36 -8.70 -22.87
N GLU A 208 3.39 -9.54 -23.24
CA GLU A 208 2.00 -9.43 -22.76
C GLU A 208 1.92 -9.53 -21.23
N ILE A 209 2.73 -10.40 -20.64
CA ILE A 209 2.75 -10.62 -19.20
C ILE A 209 3.52 -9.52 -18.46
N ARG A 210 4.68 -9.12 -19.00
CA ARG A 210 5.57 -8.18 -18.32
C ARG A 210 5.14 -6.74 -18.47
N PHE A 211 4.64 -6.36 -19.65
CA PHE A 211 4.27 -4.98 -19.99
C PHE A 211 2.76 -4.82 -20.27
N GLY A 212 2.08 -5.84 -20.77
CA GLY A 212 0.64 -5.77 -21.09
C GLY A 212 -0.31 -5.96 -19.90
N ASN A 213 0.18 -6.54 -18.79
CA ASN A 213 -0.62 -6.96 -17.63
C ASN A 213 -1.86 -7.82 -18.01
N ARG A 214 -1.78 -8.52 -19.14
CA ARG A 214 -2.79 -9.45 -19.65
C ARG A 214 -2.37 -10.89 -19.34
N GLU A 215 -3.36 -11.78 -19.23
CA GLU A 215 -3.07 -13.21 -19.25
C GLU A 215 -2.58 -13.57 -20.65
N PRO A 216 -1.52 -14.37 -20.79
CA PRO A 216 -0.98 -14.66 -22.11
C PRO A 216 -1.91 -15.56 -22.90
N ILE A 217 -1.69 -15.52 -24.20
CA ILE A 217 -2.46 -16.26 -25.20
C ILE A 217 -2.29 -17.79 -25.04
N LYS A 218 -1.19 -18.27 -24.42
CA LYS A 218 -0.85 -19.69 -24.30
C LYS A 218 -0.40 -20.10 -22.90
N GLY A 219 -0.76 -21.31 -22.47
CA GLY A 219 -0.39 -21.87 -21.17
C GLY A 219 1.10 -22.19 -21.02
N LYS A 220 1.61 -22.33 -19.78
CA LYS A 220 3.02 -22.68 -19.49
C LYS A 220 3.46 -23.93 -20.26
N ASN A 221 2.62 -24.97 -20.28
CA ASN A 221 2.95 -26.24 -20.92
C ASN A 221 3.13 -26.09 -22.43
N GLU A 222 2.34 -25.23 -23.08
CA GLU A 222 2.45 -24.95 -24.52
C GLU A 222 3.71 -24.14 -24.85
N LEU A 223 4.11 -23.23 -23.97
CA LEU A 223 5.36 -22.48 -24.09
C LEU A 223 6.58 -23.38 -23.87
N GLU A 224 6.51 -24.32 -22.93
CA GLU A 224 7.56 -25.33 -22.73
C GLU A 224 7.63 -26.33 -23.89
N GLN A 225 6.50 -26.73 -24.48
CA GLN A 225 6.48 -27.52 -25.70
C GLN A 225 7.09 -26.74 -26.88
N SER A 226 6.79 -25.45 -27.00
CA SER A 226 7.40 -24.58 -28.03
C SER A 226 8.90 -24.44 -27.83
N LEU A 227 9.38 -24.36 -26.58
CA LEU A 227 10.80 -24.35 -26.23
C LEU A 227 11.49 -25.68 -26.56
N LYS A 228 10.84 -26.83 -26.27
CA LYS A 228 11.36 -28.16 -26.63
C LYS A 228 11.42 -28.34 -28.15
N ALA A 229 10.37 -27.96 -28.87
CA ALA A 229 10.36 -27.99 -30.34
C ALA A 229 11.46 -27.11 -30.93
N LEU A 230 11.66 -25.90 -30.38
CA LEU A 230 12.75 -25.02 -30.76
C LEU A 230 14.11 -25.66 -30.52
N SER A 231 14.31 -26.34 -29.38
CA SER A 231 15.58 -27.02 -29.09
C SER A 231 15.88 -28.15 -30.08
N HIS A 232 14.84 -28.87 -30.53
CA HIS A 232 14.97 -29.95 -31.51
C HIS A 232 15.23 -29.41 -32.93
N GLN A 233 14.61 -28.29 -33.30
CA GLN A 233 14.85 -27.63 -34.59
C GLN A 233 16.23 -26.99 -34.68
N LEU A 234 16.79 -26.55 -33.56
CA LEU A 234 18.14 -25.99 -33.50
C LEU A 234 19.22 -27.07 -33.36
N SER A 235 18.88 -28.31 -32.98
CA SER A 235 19.84 -29.41 -32.86
C SER A 235 20.03 -30.20 -34.14
N ASN A 236 19.03 -30.23 -35.02
CA ASN A 236 19.12 -30.72 -36.39
C ASN A 236 19.72 -29.66 -37.31
#